data_AF-M4EI62-F1
#
_entry.id   AF-M4EI62-F1
#
_cell.length_a   1.000
_cell.length_b   1.000
_cell.length_c   1.000
_cell.angle_alpha   90.00
_cell.angle_beta   90.00
_cell.angle_gamma   90.00
#
_symmetry.space_group_name_H-M   'P 1'
#
loop_
_entity.id
_entity.type
_entity.pdbx_description
1 polymer ?
#
loop_
_entity_poly.entity_id
_entity_poly.type
_entity_poly.pdbx_seq_one_letter_code
_entity_poly.pdbx_strand_id
1 'polypeptide(L)'
;MVGAGVLGLPYAMSQLGWGPGVAVFVLSWVITLYTLWQMVEMHEMVPGKRFDRYHELGQHAFGEKLGLYIVVPQQLIVEIGVCIVYMDDEKLARQKEIEDWLPITSSRNAKWWYSAFHNVTAMVGAGVLGLPYAMSQLGWGPGVAVFVLSWVITLYTLWQMVEMHEMVPGKRFDRYHELGQHAFGEKLGLYIVVPQQLIVEIGVCIVYMVTGGKSLKKFHELVCEDCKPIKLTYFIMIYASVHFVLSHLPNFNSISGVSLAAAVMSLSYSTIAWAASMSKGVREDVEYGYKAKSTAGTVFNFFSGLGDVAFAYAGHNVVLEIQATIPSTPEKPSKGPMWKGVIVAYIVVALCYFPVALVGYYIFGNSVEDNILISLKKPVWLIATANIFVVIHVIGSYQIYAMPVFDMMETLLVKKLNFRPTTILRFCVRNFYVAATMFLGMTFPFFGGLLAFFGGFAFAPTTYFLPCIIWLAIYKPRKYGLSWWANWVCIAIGIFLMVLSPIGELRTIVIQAKEYQFYS
;
A
#
# COMPACT_ATOMS: atom_id res chain seq x y z
N MET A 1 28.42 33.88 8.17
CA MET A 1 29.32 33.62 7.01
C MET A 1 30.10 32.31 7.12
N VAL A 2 30.53 31.88 8.31
CA VAL A 2 31.20 30.58 8.53
C VAL A 2 30.37 29.37 8.03
N GLY A 3 29.04 29.42 8.11
CA GLY A 3 28.16 28.32 7.68
C GLY A 3 28.00 28.14 6.16
N ALA A 4 28.03 29.21 5.37
CA ALA A 4 27.77 29.16 3.92
C ALA A 4 28.95 28.54 3.14
N GLY A 5 30.18 28.77 3.59
CA GLY A 5 31.38 28.17 2.99
C GLY A 5 31.41 26.65 3.20
N VAL A 6 31.22 26.19 4.44
CA VAL A 6 31.32 24.77 4.81
C VAL A 6 30.27 23.90 4.09
N LEU A 7 29.06 24.44 3.84
CA LEU A 7 27.97 23.72 3.18
C LEU A 7 28.10 23.67 1.64
N GLY A 8 28.86 24.59 1.02
CA GLY A 8 29.11 24.60 -0.43
C GLY A 8 30.24 23.67 -0.90
N LEU A 9 31.07 23.18 0.03
CA LEU A 9 32.23 22.33 -0.25
C LEU A 9 31.84 20.99 -0.93
N PRO A 10 30.80 20.25 -0.49
CA PRO A 10 30.40 19.01 -1.15
C PRO A 10 29.90 19.25 -2.58
N TYR A 11 29.22 20.38 -2.82
CA TYR A 11 28.74 20.75 -4.14
C TYR A 11 29.90 21.11 -5.08
N ALA A 12 30.84 21.95 -4.63
CA ALA A 12 32.04 22.30 -5.39
C ALA A 12 32.92 21.07 -5.69
N MET A 13 33.08 20.17 -4.71
CA MET A 13 33.79 18.89 -4.88
C MET A 13 33.09 17.96 -5.88
N SER A 14 31.75 17.97 -5.94
CA SER A 14 30.99 17.14 -6.90
C SER A 14 31.09 17.63 -8.35
N GLN A 15 31.32 18.94 -8.56
CA GLN A 15 31.44 19.53 -9.90
C GLN A 15 32.89 19.62 -10.40
N LEU A 16 33.85 19.89 -9.50
CA LEU A 16 35.24 20.19 -9.86
C LEU A 16 36.23 19.08 -9.48
N GLY A 17 35.78 18.04 -8.77
CA GLY A 17 36.63 17.01 -8.20
C GLY A 17 37.38 17.48 -6.95
N TRP A 18 37.97 16.53 -6.21
CA TRP A 18 38.58 16.78 -4.90
C TRP A 18 39.72 17.80 -4.93
N GLY A 19 40.66 17.68 -5.87
CA GLY A 19 41.82 18.58 -5.94
C GLY A 19 41.44 20.05 -6.20
N PRO A 20 40.77 20.35 -7.32
CA PRO A 20 40.36 21.72 -7.64
C PRO A 20 39.30 22.27 -6.67
N GLY A 21 38.38 21.43 -6.19
CA GLY A 21 37.37 21.83 -5.22
C GLY A 21 37.95 22.24 -3.86
N VAL A 22 38.95 21.51 -3.36
CA VAL A 22 39.68 21.88 -2.13
C VAL A 22 40.51 23.14 -2.35
N ALA A 23 41.18 23.28 -3.49
CA ALA A 23 41.97 24.47 -3.80
C ALA A 23 41.11 25.74 -3.84
N VAL A 24 39.95 25.70 -4.51
CA VAL A 24 39.00 26.83 -4.59
C VAL A 24 38.44 27.17 -3.21
N PHE A 25 38.11 26.16 -2.39
CA PHE A 25 37.62 26.39 -1.03
C PHE A 25 38.69 26.99 -0.11
N VAL A 26 39.92 26.47 -0.13
CA VAL A 26 41.02 26.99 0.68
C VAL A 26 41.36 28.42 0.24
N LEU A 27 41.42 28.69 -1.07
CA LEU A 27 41.62 30.04 -1.59
C LEU A 27 40.50 30.98 -1.18
N SER A 28 39.23 30.56 -1.26
CA SER A 28 38.11 31.42 -0.84
C SER A 28 38.16 31.71 0.65
N TRP A 29 38.54 30.73 1.49
CA TRP A 29 38.66 30.93 2.94
C TRP A 29 39.82 31.83 3.33
N VAL A 30 40.99 31.64 2.71
CA VAL A 30 42.16 32.49 2.94
C VAL A 30 41.87 33.92 2.50
N ILE A 31 41.26 34.10 1.33
CA ILE A 31 40.86 35.43 0.84
C ILE A 31 39.79 36.02 1.76
N THR A 32 38.72 35.30 2.12
CA THR A 32 37.65 35.83 2.98
C THR A 32 38.16 36.19 4.37
N LEU A 33 39.00 35.37 5.01
CA LEU A 33 39.58 35.66 6.33
C LEU A 33 40.59 36.82 6.26
N TYR A 34 41.41 36.88 5.21
CA TYR A 34 42.35 37.98 5.00
C TYR A 34 41.61 39.31 4.76
N THR A 35 40.54 39.28 3.96
CA THR A 35 39.68 40.43 3.71
C THR A 35 38.93 40.87 4.97
N LEU A 36 38.43 39.93 5.78
CA LEU A 36 37.79 40.24 7.08
C LEU A 36 38.77 40.81 8.10
N TRP A 37 39.99 40.26 8.17
CA TRP A 37 41.05 40.75 9.06
C TRP A 37 41.47 42.18 8.68
N GLN A 38 41.69 42.43 7.39
CA GLN A 38 41.94 43.78 6.85
C GLN A 38 40.76 44.74 7.11
N MET A 39 39.51 44.26 7.09
CA MET A 39 38.34 45.08 7.38
C MET A 39 38.22 45.46 8.86
N VAL A 40 38.54 44.53 9.77
CA VAL A 40 38.57 44.82 11.22
C VAL A 40 39.67 45.84 11.53
N GLU A 41 40.87 45.67 10.96
CA GLU A 41 41.94 46.65 11.09
C GLU A 41 41.57 48.02 10.48
N MET A 42 40.97 48.06 9.29
CA MET A 42 40.61 49.33 8.63
C MET A 42 39.43 50.06 9.29
N HIS A 43 38.51 49.35 9.95
CA HIS A 43 37.42 49.98 10.71
C HIS A 43 37.92 50.68 11.98
N GLU A 44 39.07 50.27 12.53
CA GLU A 44 39.72 50.91 13.68
C GLU A 44 40.69 52.04 13.29
N MET A 45 41.12 52.13 12.03
CA MET A 45 42.19 53.06 11.60
C MET A 45 41.73 54.45 11.12
N VAL A 46 40.43 54.73 10.97
CA VAL A 46 39.94 56.03 10.48
C VAL A 46 39.04 56.73 11.51
N PRO A 47 39.58 57.63 12.35
CA PRO A 47 38.77 58.40 13.29
C PRO A 47 37.79 59.33 12.55
N GLY A 48 36.50 59.20 12.82
CA GLY A 48 35.46 60.16 12.38
C GLY A 48 34.71 59.82 11.09
N LYS A 49 34.95 58.67 10.43
CA LYS A 49 34.14 58.19 9.30
C LYS A 49 33.54 56.82 9.59
N ARG A 50 32.22 56.72 9.50
CA ARG A 50 31.46 55.46 9.56
C ARG A 50 31.08 55.08 8.13
N PHE A 51 31.51 53.90 7.68
CA PHE A 51 31.13 53.36 6.38
C PHE A 51 29.95 52.40 6.58
N ASP A 52 28.77 52.75 6.06
CA ASP A 52 27.55 51.95 6.27
C ASP A 52 27.36 50.87 5.19
N ARG A 53 28.03 50.97 4.04
CA ARG A 53 27.94 50.01 2.93
C ARG A 53 29.31 49.53 2.44
N TYR A 54 29.42 48.23 2.15
CA TYR A 54 30.65 47.51 1.78
C TYR A 54 31.41 48.11 0.59
N HIS A 55 30.67 48.58 -0.41
CA HIS A 55 31.24 49.17 -1.61
C HIS A 55 31.90 50.53 -1.35
N GLU A 56 31.38 51.33 -0.40
CA GLU A 56 31.93 52.64 -0.03
C GLU A 56 33.32 52.49 0.61
N LEU A 57 33.52 51.42 1.40
CA LEU A 57 34.82 51.06 1.96
C LEU A 57 35.80 50.59 0.86
N GLY A 58 35.33 49.77 -0.09
CA GLY A 58 36.12 49.31 -1.22
C GLY A 58 36.61 50.42 -2.14
N GLN A 59 35.72 51.37 -2.46
CA GLN A 59 36.07 52.57 -3.23
C GLN A 59 37.07 53.47 -2.49
N HIS A 60 36.97 53.56 -1.16
CA HIS A 60 37.90 54.35 -0.37
C HIS A 60 39.30 53.72 -0.32
N ALA A 61 39.39 52.40 -0.15
CA ALA A 61 40.66 51.68 0.00
C ALA A 61 41.42 51.51 -1.33
N PHE A 62 40.70 51.27 -2.45
CA PHE A 62 41.32 50.92 -3.73
C PHE A 62 41.08 51.96 -4.84
N GLY A 63 40.36 53.05 -4.54
CA GLY A 63 39.92 54.04 -5.52
C GLY A 63 38.61 53.64 -6.21
N GLU A 64 37.89 54.65 -6.72
CA GLU A 64 36.49 54.52 -7.17
C GLU A 64 36.26 53.39 -8.19
N LYS A 65 37.15 53.24 -9.17
CA LYS A 65 37.03 52.20 -10.21
C LYS A 65 37.48 50.83 -9.71
N LEU A 66 38.65 50.74 -9.09
CA LEU A 66 39.23 49.45 -8.69
C LEU A 66 38.45 48.81 -7.53
N GLY A 67 37.94 49.63 -6.60
CA GLY A 67 37.06 49.18 -5.52
C GLY A 67 35.75 48.59 -6.03
N LEU A 68 35.16 49.18 -7.08
CA LEU A 68 33.98 48.64 -7.77
C LEU A 68 34.26 47.24 -8.35
N TYR A 69 35.38 47.12 -9.07
CA TYR A 69 35.76 45.89 -9.77
C TYR A 69 36.10 44.74 -8.82
N ILE A 70 36.58 45.03 -7.60
CA ILE A 70 36.97 44.00 -6.62
C ILE A 70 35.80 43.64 -5.70
N VAL A 71 35.09 44.63 -5.18
CA VAL A 71 34.11 44.41 -4.10
C VAL A 71 32.74 43.95 -4.62
N VAL A 72 32.27 44.47 -5.75
CA VAL A 72 30.95 44.13 -6.30
C VAL A 72 30.83 42.64 -6.67
N PRO A 73 31.79 42.01 -7.38
CA PRO A 73 31.70 40.58 -7.69
C PRO A 73 31.73 39.70 -6.43
N GLN A 74 32.49 40.08 -5.42
CA GLN A 74 32.63 39.30 -4.19
C GLN A 74 31.38 39.38 -3.32
N GLN A 75 30.72 40.55 -3.25
CA GLN A 75 29.42 40.70 -2.63
C GLN A 75 28.35 39.87 -3.35
N LEU A 76 28.35 39.89 -4.69
CA LEU A 76 27.43 39.11 -5.51
C LEU A 76 27.59 37.59 -5.27
N ILE A 77 28.83 37.08 -5.16
CA ILE A 77 29.11 35.67 -4.85
C ILE A 77 28.54 35.27 -3.48
N VAL A 78 28.68 36.13 -2.47
CA VAL A 78 28.13 35.89 -1.13
C VAL A 78 26.60 35.89 -1.16
N GLU A 79 25.97 36.86 -1.83
CA GLU A 79 24.52 36.94 -1.97
C GLU A 79 23.95 35.73 -2.74
N ILE A 80 24.60 35.31 -3.82
CA ILE A 80 24.22 34.09 -4.56
C ILE A 80 24.37 32.84 -3.67
N GLY A 81 25.48 32.72 -2.93
CA GLY A 81 25.69 31.60 -2.01
C GLY A 81 24.64 31.54 -0.90
N VAL A 82 24.29 32.69 -0.32
CA VAL A 82 23.22 32.81 0.66
C VAL A 82 21.86 32.45 0.05
N CYS A 83 21.53 32.97 -1.14
CA CYS A 83 20.31 32.59 -1.87
C CYS A 83 20.22 31.08 -2.16
N ILE A 84 21.33 30.42 -2.54
CA ILE A 84 21.35 28.97 -2.78
C ILE A 84 21.05 28.20 -1.49
N VAL A 85 21.66 28.59 -0.36
CA VAL A 85 21.40 27.96 0.94
C VAL A 85 19.94 28.17 1.37
N TYR A 86 19.42 29.39 1.28
CA TYR A 86 18.02 29.68 1.58
C TYR A 86 17.05 28.92 0.67
N MET A 87 17.37 28.79 -0.63
CA MET A 87 16.57 28.00 -1.57
C MET A 87 16.62 26.50 -1.24
N ASP A 88 17.73 25.99 -0.72
CA ASP A 88 17.85 24.60 -0.29
C ASP A 88 17.08 24.36 1.03
N ASP A 89 17.16 25.30 1.98
CA ASP A 89 16.39 25.31 3.21
C ASP A 89 14.88 25.42 2.95
N GLU A 90 14.44 26.28 2.03
CA GLU A 90 13.03 26.39 1.62
C GLU A 90 12.54 25.13 0.93
N LYS A 91 13.35 24.50 0.07
CA LYS A 91 13.03 23.23 -0.57
C LYS A 91 12.91 22.11 0.47
N LEU A 92 13.82 22.05 1.43
CA LEU A 92 13.82 21.07 2.50
C LEU A 92 12.62 21.27 3.43
N ALA A 93 12.32 22.52 3.81
CA ALA A 93 11.16 22.87 4.61
C ALA A 93 9.87 22.48 3.89
N ARG A 94 9.73 22.84 2.61
CA ARG A 94 8.59 22.43 1.78
C ARG A 94 8.48 20.92 1.67
N GLN A 95 9.59 20.21 1.51
CA GLN A 95 9.57 18.75 1.42
C GLN A 95 9.11 18.10 2.73
N LYS A 96 9.62 18.62 3.87
CA LYS A 96 9.19 18.19 5.20
C LYS A 96 7.71 18.46 5.44
N GLU A 97 7.21 19.64 5.09
CA GLU A 97 5.77 19.96 5.18
C GLU A 97 4.91 19.00 4.36
N ILE A 98 5.37 18.60 3.17
CA ILE A 98 4.66 17.63 2.34
C ILE A 98 4.71 16.22 2.97
N GLU A 99 5.85 15.82 3.53
CA GLU A 99 5.97 14.53 4.24
C GLU A 99 5.09 14.50 5.51
N ASP A 100 5.02 15.59 6.26
CA ASP A 100 4.14 15.74 7.42
C ASP A 100 2.66 15.81 7.02
N TRP A 101 2.36 16.25 5.80
CA TRP A 101 1.00 16.25 5.25
C TRP A 101 0.56 14.84 4.81
N LEU A 102 1.42 14.07 4.16
CA LEU A 102 1.05 12.85 3.46
C LEU A 102 0.57 11.71 4.39
N PRO A 103 -0.46 10.93 4.00
CA PRO A 103 -1.06 9.91 4.87
C PRO A 103 -0.08 8.85 5.39
N ILE A 104 0.93 8.47 4.61
CA ILE A 104 1.89 7.42 5.00
C ILE A 104 3.01 7.98 5.89
N THR A 105 3.54 9.17 5.58
CA THR A 105 4.73 9.72 6.23
C THR A 105 4.45 10.64 7.42
N SER A 106 3.22 11.13 7.57
CA SER A 106 2.83 12.08 8.62
C SER A 106 2.98 11.57 10.06
N SER A 107 3.12 10.25 10.28
CA SER A 107 3.24 9.70 11.64
C SER A 107 3.97 8.36 11.69
N ARG A 108 5.07 8.32 12.44
CA ARG A 108 5.95 7.14 12.59
C ARG A 108 6.04 6.58 14.02
N ASN A 109 4.92 6.57 14.74
CA ASN A 109 4.85 6.15 16.15
C ASN A 109 4.24 4.75 16.34
N ALA A 110 4.12 3.94 15.28
CA ALA A 110 3.45 2.65 15.36
C ALA A 110 4.28 1.63 16.16
N LYS A 111 3.61 0.83 16.98
CA LYS A 111 4.22 -0.26 17.76
C LYS A 111 4.21 -1.56 16.95
N TRP A 112 5.05 -2.54 17.30
CA TRP A 112 5.15 -3.79 16.53
C TRP A 112 3.81 -4.51 16.37
N TRP A 113 2.93 -4.49 17.39
CA TRP A 113 1.62 -5.13 17.31
C TRP A 113 0.63 -4.37 16.41
N TYR A 114 0.90 -3.11 16.06
CA TYR A 114 0.11 -2.37 15.07
C TYR A 114 0.25 -3.01 13.70
N SER A 115 1.48 -3.38 13.34
CA SER A 115 1.72 -4.12 12.11
C SER A 115 0.98 -5.47 12.10
N ALA A 116 0.84 -6.15 13.23
CA ALA A 116 0.11 -7.41 13.29
C ALA A 116 -1.37 -7.24 12.92
N PHE A 117 -2.11 -6.35 13.59
CA PHE A 117 -3.52 -6.18 13.29
C PHE A 117 -3.78 -5.47 11.95
N HIS A 118 -2.89 -4.58 11.50
CA HIS A 118 -2.99 -3.99 10.16
C HIS A 118 -2.80 -5.04 9.08
N ASN A 119 -1.81 -5.93 9.20
CA ASN A 119 -1.62 -7.05 8.27
C ASN A 119 -2.78 -8.05 8.34
N VAL A 120 -3.29 -8.42 9.54
CA VAL A 120 -4.48 -9.26 9.65
C VAL A 120 -5.68 -8.62 8.95
N THR A 121 -5.88 -7.31 9.14
CA THR A 121 -6.99 -6.58 8.53
C THR A 121 -6.85 -6.49 7.01
N ALA A 122 -5.63 -6.29 6.51
CA ALA A 122 -5.34 -6.25 5.08
C ALA A 122 -5.55 -7.61 4.41
N MET A 123 -5.15 -8.70 5.08
CA MET A 123 -5.20 -10.05 4.54
C MET A 123 -6.56 -10.71 4.73
N VAL A 124 -7.06 -10.82 5.96
CA VAL A 124 -8.28 -11.57 6.34
C VAL A 124 -9.55 -10.81 5.95
N GLY A 125 -9.73 -10.59 4.65
CA GLY A 125 -10.84 -9.85 4.05
C GLY A 125 -11.91 -10.74 3.42
N ALA A 126 -12.64 -10.18 2.45
CA ALA A 126 -13.67 -10.86 1.67
C ALA A 126 -13.25 -12.23 1.09
N GLY A 127 -11.95 -12.43 0.81
CA GLY A 127 -11.43 -13.67 0.23
C GLY A 127 -11.68 -14.92 1.07
N VAL A 128 -11.63 -14.83 2.42
CA VAL A 128 -11.84 -15.99 3.28
C VAL A 128 -13.25 -16.59 3.12
N LEU A 129 -14.23 -15.73 2.84
CA LEU A 129 -15.64 -16.14 2.69
C LEU A 129 -15.87 -16.96 1.42
N GLY A 130 -15.02 -16.78 0.40
CA GLY A 130 -15.06 -17.49 -0.87
C GLY A 130 -14.12 -18.70 -0.97
N LEU A 131 -13.23 -18.91 0.00
CA LEU A 131 -12.31 -20.06 -0.02
C LEU A 131 -13.00 -21.43 -0.14
N PRO A 132 -14.13 -21.71 0.54
CA PRO A 132 -14.85 -22.97 0.37
C PRO A 132 -15.37 -23.15 -1.06
N TYR A 133 -15.80 -22.05 -1.69
CA TYR A 133 -16.22 -22.04 -3.08
C TYR A 133 -15.05 -22.32 -4.02
N ALA A 134 -13.89 -21.70 -3.79
CA ALA A 134 -12.67 -21.97 -4.53
C ALA A 134 -12.30 -23.47 -4.48
N MET A 135 -12.40 -24.08 -3.29
CA MET A 135 -12.19 -25.53 -3.11
C MET A 135 -13.17 -26.37 -3.92
N SER A 136 -14.43 -25.96 -4.06
CA SER A 136 -15.40 -26.65 -4.92
C SER A 136 -15.09 -26.58 -6.42
N GLN A 137 -14.33 -25.57 -6.85
CA GLN A 137 -13.86 -25.46 -8.23
C GLN A 137 -12.57 -26.22 -8.48
N LEU A 138 -11.66 -26.24 -7.49
CA LEU A 138 -10.34 -26.88 -7.59
C LEU A 138 -10.36 -28.38 -7.21
N GLY A 139 -11.36 -28.81 -6.46
CA GLY A 139 -11.42 -30.14 -5.84
C GLY A 139 -10.46 -30.27 -4.66
N TRP A 140 -10.54 -31.40 -3.94
CA TRP A 140 -9.72 -31.63 -2.73
C TRP A 140 -8.21 -31.63 -2.98
N GLY A 141 -7.71 -32.49 -3.85
CA GLY A 141 -6.26 -32.66 -4.07
C GLY A 141 -5.60 -31.38 -4.58
N PRO A 142 -5.96 -30.90 -5.78
CA PRO A 142 -5.41 -29.65 -6.33
C PRO A 142 -5.74 -28.44 -5.47
N GLY A 143 -6.95 -28.35 -4.90
CA GLY A 143 -7.36 -27.23 -4.05
C GLY A 143 -6.49 -27.09 -2.81
N VAL A 144 -6.27 -28.18 -2.05
CA VAL A 144 -5.41 -28.15 -0.86
C VAL A 144 -3.96 -27.82 -1.25
N ALA A 145 -3.47 -28.39 -2.35
CA ALA A 145 -2.11 -28.14 -2.82
C ALA A 145 -1.90 -26.65 -3.19
N VAL A 146 -2.78 -26.08 -4.02
CA VAL A 146 -2.72 -24.66 -4.40
C VAL A 146 -2.84 -23.77 -3.16
N PHE A 147 -3.77 -24.08 -2.26
CA PHE A 147 -4.01 -23.31 -1.06
C PHE A 147 -2.80 -23.28 -0.09
N VAL A 148 -2.15 -24.42 0.15
CA VAL A 148 -0.93 -24.51 0.96
C VAL A 148 0.25 -23.83 0.27
N LEU A 149 0.42 -24.05 -1.04
CA LEU A 149 1.49 -23.42 -1.82
C LEU A 149 1.34 -21.89 -1.81
N SER A 150 0.13 -21.38 -2.00
CA SER A 150 -0.17 -19.94 -1.91
C SER A 150 0.18 -19.37 -0.54
N TRP A 151 -0.16 -20.06 0.55
CA TRP A 151 0.21 -19.61 1.90
C TRP A 151 1.74 -19.51 2.09
N VAL A 152 2.49 -20.52 1.64
CA VAL A 152 3.96 -20.55 1.74
C VAL A 152 4.61 -19.49 0.84
N ILE A 153 4.18 -19.39 -0.41
CA ILE A 153 4.73 -18.43 -1.39
C ILE A 153 4.50 -17.01 -0.90
N THR A 154 3.29 -16.70 -0.47
CA THR A 154 2.95 -15.33 -0.04
C THR A 154 3.69 -14.94 1.24
N LEU A 155 3.89 -15.86 2.19
CA LEU A 155 4.74 -15.62 3.36
C LEU A 155 6.18 -15.31 2.95
N TYR A 156 6.73 -16.09 2.00
CA TYR A 156 8.07 -15.89 1.48
C TYR A 156 8.22 -14.55 0.76
N THR A 157 7.29 -14.18 -0.11
CA THR A 157 7.37 -12.91 -0.85
C THR A 157 7.12 -11.71 0.06
N LEU A 158 6.29 -11.84 1.11
CA LEU A 158 6.08 -10.78 2.09
C LEU A 158 7.35 -10.55 2.92
N TRP A 159 8.04 -11.63 3.32
CA TRP A 159 9.36 -11.54 3.96
C TRP A 159 10.36 -10.74 3.12
N GLN A 160 10.40 -11.00 1.81
CA GLN A 160 11.28 -10.27 0.90
C GLN A 160 10.97 -8.76 0.90
N MET A 161 9.68 -8.38 0.87
CA MET A 161 9.30 -6.97 0.93
C MET A 161 9.75 -6.31 2.24
N VAL A 162 9.58 -7.01 3.38
CA VAL A 162 10.03 -6.50 4.68
C VAL A 162 11.54 -6.28 4.74
N GLU A 163 12.33 -7.20 4.19
CA GLU A 163 13.80 -7.07 4.13
C GLU A 163 14.26 -5.99 3.13
N MET A 164 13.50 -5.75 2.05
CA MET A 164 13.83 -4.77 1.03
C MET A 164 13.47 -3.32 1.41
N HIS A 165 12.70 -3.10 2.48
CA HIS A 165 12.28 -1.75 2.90
C HIS A 165 13.47 -0.83 3.29
N GLU A 166 14.55 -1.40 3.85
CA GLU A 166 15.70 -0.64 4.42
C GLU A 166 17.04 -1.24 3.99
N MET A 167 17.10 -1.78 2.77
CA MET A 167 18.30 -2.40 2.20
C MET A 167 19.44 -1.42 1.89
N VAL A 168 19.15 -0.12 1.72
CA VAL A 168 20.14 0.92 1.47
C VAL A 168 20.34 1.72 2.76
N PRO A 169 21.58 1.81 3.30
CA PRO A 169 21.84 2.61 4.49
C PRO A 169 21.35 4.05 4.35
N GLY A 170 20.52 4.49 5.30
CA GLY A 170 19.97 5.85 5.33
C GLY A 170 18.78 6.10 4.40
N LYS A 171 18.30 5.10 3.64
CA LYS A 171 17.12 5.23 2.78
C LYS A 171 16.07 4.17 3.09
N ARG A 172 14.83 4.64 3.29
CA ARG A 172 13.64 3.80 3.43
C ARG A 172 12.85 3.82 2.13
N PHE A 173 12.33 2.66 1.71
CA PHE A 173 11.37 2.55 0.61
C PHE A 173 9.99 2.38 1.23
N ASP A 174 9.35 3.51 1.54
CA ASP A 174 8.09 3.55 2.30
C ASP A 174 6.89 3.13 1.43
N ARG A 175 7.07 3.09 0.10
CA ARG A 175 6.04 2.75 -0.88
C ARG A 175 6.51 1.68 -1.84
N TYR A 176 5.60 0.84 -2.29
CA TYR A 176 5.97 -0.24 -3.22
C TYR A 176 6.55 0.27 -4.54
N HIS A 177 5.99 1.34 -5.10
CA HIS A 177 6.54 1.90 -6.34
C HIS A 177 7.96 2.46 -6.18
N GLU A 178 8.37 2.91 -4.98
CA GLU A 178 9.75 3.40 -4.74
C GLU A 178 10.76 2.26 -4.82
N LEU A 179 10.38 1.08 -4.33
CA LEU A 179 11.18 -0.13 -4.46
C LEU A 179 11.30 -0.55 -5.94
N GLY A 180 10.20 -0.49 -6.69
CA GLY A 180 10.21 -0.72 -8.13
C GLY A 180 11.10 0.27 -8.90
N GLN A 181 11.05 1.56 -8.54
CA GLN A 181 11.90 2.59 -9.13
C GLN A 181 13.38 2.36 -8.84
N HIS A 182 13.71 1.84 -7.66
CA HIS A 182 15.08 1.49 -7.33
C HIS A 182 15.57 0.27 -8.12
N ALA A 183 14.72 -0.75 -8.31
CA ALA A 183 15.09 -1.97 -9.03
C ALA A 183 15.20 -1.78 -10.55
N PHE A 184 14.26 -1.03 -11.15
CA PHE A 184 14.09 -0.95 -12.61
C PHE A 184 14.37 0.45 -13.19
N GLY A 185 14.69 1.44 -12.34
CA GLY A 185 14.86 2.84 -12.73
C GLY A 185 13.58 3.68 -12.56
N GLU A 186 13.73 5.00 -12.51
CA GLU A 186 12.67 5.93 -12.09
C GLU A 186 11.37 5.86 -12.90
N LYS A 187 11.48 5.71 -14.24
CA LYS A 187 10.31 5.66 -15.13
C LYS A 187 9.73 4.26 -15.20
N LEU A 188 10.56 3.26 -15.54
CA LEU A 188 10.12 1.89 -15.75
C LEU A 188 9.53 1.29 -14.47
N GLY A 189 10.15 1.55 -13.31
CA GLY A 189 9.63 1.10 -12.02
C GLY A 189 8.23 1.64 -11.71
N LEU A 190 7.95 2.92 -12.04
CA LEU A 190 6.60 3.47 -11.90
C LEU A 190 5.60 2.77 -12.83
N TYR A 191 5.93 2.62 -14.11
CA TYR A 191 5.03 2.00 -15.09
C TYR A 191 4.73 0.53 -14.81
N ILE A 192 5.63 -0.19 -14.14
CA ILE A 192 5.42 -1.58 -13.74
C ILE A 192 4.55 -1.65 -12.48
N VAL A 193 4.94 -0.95 -11.41
CA VAL A 193 4.34 -1.16 -10.08
C VAL A 193 3.03 -0.40 -9.88
N VAL A 194 2.98 0.88 -10.27
CA VAL A 194 1.83 1.77 -9.97
C VAL A 194 0.50 1.25 -10.54
N PRO A 195 0.41 0.86 -11.83
CA PRO A 195 -0.85 0.37 -12.37
C PRO A 195 -1.35 -0.89 -11.65
N GLN A 196 -0.44 -1.82 -11.33
CA GLN A 196 -0.80 -3.07 -10.64
C GLN A 196 -1.25 -2.80 -9.20
N GLN A 197 -0.52 -1.95 -8.47
CA GLN A 197 -0.85 -1.56 -7.11
C GLN A 197 -2.22 -0.85 -7.04
N LEU A 198 -2.48 0.12 -7.93
CA LEU A 198 -3.76 0.83 -7.96
C LEU A 198 -4.93 -0.09 -8.35
N ILE A 199 -4.75 -0.99 -9.31
CA ILE A 199 -5.81 -1.95 -9.67
C ILE A 199 -6.17 -2.83 -8.47
N VAL A 200 -5.16 -3.27 -7.69
CA VAL A 200 -5.39 -4.02 -6.46
C VAL A 200 -6.16 -3.17 -5.43
N GLU A 201 -5.64 -2.01 -5.06
CA GLU A 201 -6.21 -1.19 -3.98
C GLU A 201 -7.65 -0.74 -4.30
N ILE A 202 -7.87 -0.24 -5.51
CA ILE A 202 -9.18 0.21 -5.98
C ILE A 202 -10.13 -0.99 -6.13
N GLY A 203 -9.64 -2.09 -6.71
CA GLY A 203 -10.42 -3.32 -6.90
C GLY A 203 -10.92 -3.90 -5.57
N VAL A 204 -10.05 -3.95 -4.56
CA VAL A 204 -10.43 -4.39 -3.19
C VAL A 204 -11.47 -3.47 -2.58
N CYS A 205 -11.28 -2.16 -2.68
CA CYS A 205 -12.25 -1.18 -2.21
C CYS A 205 -13.65 -1.40 -2.85
N ILE A 206 -13.71 -1.68 -4.15
CA ILE A 206 -14.97 -2.00 -4.85
C ILE A 206 -15.56 -3.32 -4.36
N VAL A 207 -14.76 -4.37 -4.22
CA VAL A 207 -15.19 -5.67 -3.67
C VAL A 207 -15.78 -5.50 -2.28
N TYR A 208 -15.17 -4.67 -1.42
CA TYR A 208 -15.69 -4.41 -0.07
C TYR A 208 -17.00 -3.63 -0.06
N MET A 209 -17.24 -2.72 -1.01
CA MET A 209 -18.56 -2.09 -1.19
C MET A 209 -19.64 -3.16 -1.42
N VAL A 210 -19.38 -4.11 -2.31
CA VAL A 210 -20.31 -5.22 -2.60
C VAL A 210 -20.45 -6.17 -1.41
N THR A 211 -19.34 -6.50 -0.74
CA THR A 211 -19.30 -7.43 0.40
C THR A 211 -20.08 -6.88 1.59
N GLY A 212 -19.85 -5.62 1.94
CA GLY A 212 -20.56 -4.92 3.01
C GLY A 212 -22.05 -4.81 2.71
N GLY A 213 -22.41 -4.43 1.48
CA GLY A 213 -23.80 -4.38 1.05
C GLY A 213 -24.51 -5.74 1.09
N LYS A 214 -23.88 -6.81 0.58
CA LYS A 214 -24.43 -8.18 0.62
C LYS A 214 -24.61 -8.66 2.06
N SER A 215 -23.66 -8.35 2.95
CA SER A 215 -23.72 -8.76 4.36
C SER A 215 -24.83 -8.02 5.11
N LEU A 216 -25.00 -6.70 4.89
CA LEU A 216 -26.12 -5.93 5.44
C LEU A 216 -27.47 -6.44 4.92
N LYS A 217 -27.57 -6.72 3.62
CA LYS A 217 -28.78 -7.30 3.02
C LYS A 217 -29.12 -8.63 3.67
N LYS A 218 -28.14 -9.51 3.82
CA LYS A 218 -28.31 -10.82 4.46
C LYS A 218 -28.75 -10.70 5.91
N PHE A 219 -28.17 -9.77 6.66
CA PHE A 219 -28.60 -9.46 8.03
C PHE A 219 -30.07 -9.04 8.08
N HIS A 220 -30.47 -8.10 7.21
CA HIS A 220 -31.85 -7.63 7.13
C HIS A 220 -32.83 -8.76 6.80
N GLU A 221 -32.53 -9.61 5.80
CA GLU A 221 -33.35 -10.77 5.42
C GLU A 221 -33.47 -11.83 6.51
N LEU A 222 -32.47 -11.94 7.40
CA LEU A 222 -32.48 -12.89 8.52
C LEU A 222 -33.26 -12.37 9.73
N VAL A 223 -33.21 -11.06 9.99
CA VAL A 223 -33.83 -10.45 11.20
C VAL A 223 -35.26 -10.00 10.94
N CYS A 224 -35.59 -9.64 9.69
CA CYS A 224 -36.93 -9.21 9.31
C CYS A 224 -37.52 -10.11 8.21
N GLU A 225 -38.21 -11.18 8.63
CA GLU A 225 -38.82 -12.16 7.71
C GLU A 225 -39.99 -11.57 6.89
N ASP A 226 -40.74 -10.61 7.46
CA ASP A 226 -41.90 -9.98 6.82
C ASP A 226 -41.61 -8.62 6.15
N CYS A 227 -40.34 -8.22 6.08
CA CYS A 227 -39.96 -6.94 5.46
C CYS A 227 -40.06 -7.00 3.93
N LYS A 228 -40.39 -5.85 3.31
CA LYS A 228 -40.32 -5.71 1.85
C LYS A 228 -38.89 -5.96 1.36
N PRO A 229 -38.69 -6.66 0.24
CA PRO A 229 -37.37 -6.89 -0.31
C PRO A 229 -36.75 -5.55 -0.74
N ILE A 230 -35.57 -5.25 -0.19
CA ILE A 230 -34.79 -4.04 -0.52
C ILE A 230 -33.67 -4.44 -1.49
N LYS A 231 -33.46 -3.63 -2.52
CA LYS A 231 -32.41 -3.86 -3.52
C LYS A 231 -31.01 -3.78 -2.90
N LEU A 232 -30.08 -4.58 -3.44
CA LEU A 232 -28.69 -4.60 -2.97
C LEU A 232 -28.02 -3.21 -3.05
N THR A 233 -28.34 -2.43 -4.08
CA THR A 233 -27.84 -1.06 -4.29
C THR A 233 -28.03 -0.17 -3.06
N TYR A 234 -29.18 -0.25 -2.37
CA TYR A 234 -29.42 0.55 -1.17
C TYR A 234 -28.54 0.13 -0.01
N PHE A 235 -28.31 -1.17 0.18
CA PHE A 235 -27.40 -1.66 1.21
C PHE A 235 -25.94 -1.28 0.93
N ILE A 236 -25.53 -1.26 -0.35
CA ILE A 236 -24.21 -0.76 -0.76
C ILE A 236 -24.09 0.74 -0.41
N MET A 237 -25.12 1.56 -0.66
CA MET A 237 -25.11 2.98 -0.29
C MET A 237 -25.05 3.19 1.23
N ILE A 238 -25.81 2.40 2.01
CA ILE A 238 -25.76 2.45 3.48
C ILE A 238 -24.35 2.12 3.97
N TYR A 239 -23.75 1.05 3.44
CA TYR A 239 -22.37 0.69 3.75
C TYR A 239 -21.38 1.82 3.39
N ALA A 240 -21.47 2.36 2.17
CA ALA A 240 -20.58 3.40 1.67
C ALA A 240 -20.67 4.72 2.47
N SER A 241 -21.84 5.02 3.06
CA SER A 241 -22.04 6.23 3.88
C SER A 241 -21.02 6.36 5.01
N VAL A 242 -20.61 5.23 5.61
CA VAL A 242 -19.59 5.20 6.68
C VAL A 242 -18.22 5.65 6.16
N HIS A 243 -17.89 5.31 4.91
CA HIS A 243 -16.60 5.66 4.31
C HIS A 243 -16.49 7.15 3.97
N PHE A 244 -17.59 7.82 3.68
CA PHE A 244 -17.59 9.28 3.55
C PHE A 244 -17.19 9.96 4.86
N VAL A 245 -17.42 9.35 6.02
CA VAL A 245 -16.92 9.88 7.30
C VAL A 245 -15.48 9.42 7.55
N LEU A 246 -15.23 8.11 7.52
CA LEU A 246 -13.94 7.53 7.93
C LEU A 246 -12.77 7.89 7.00
N SER A 247 -13.03 8.17 5.72
CA SER A 247 -11.98 8.59 4.77
C SER A 247 -11.30 9.90 5.19
N HIS A 248 -11.87 10.68 6.10
CA HIS A 248 -11.27 11.91 6.63
C HIS A 248 -10.23 11.67 7.73
N LEU A 249 -10.05 10.43 8.20
CA LEU A 249 -8.97 10.09 9.11
C LEU A 249 -7.61 10.33 8.41
N PRO A 250 -6.67 11.08 9.02
CA PRO A 250 -5.55 11.65 8.28
C PRO A 250 -4.51 10.61 7.84
N ASN A 251 -4.27 9.58 8.64
CA ASN A 251 -3.18 8.61 8.45
C ASN A 251 -3.45 7.23 9.10
N PHE A 252 -2.56 6.27 8.84
CA PHE A 252 -2.62 4.90 9.37
C PHE A 252 -2.74 4.80 10.89
N ASN A 253 -2.02 5.66 11.64
CA ASN A 253 -2.09 5.65 13.10
C ASN A 253 -3.48 6.05 13.62
N SER A 254 -4.19 6.92 12.90
CA SER A 254 -5.55 7.35 13.25
C SER A 254 -6.59 6.25 13.02
N ILE A 255 -6.33 5.31 12.09
CA ILE A 255 -7.21 4.16 11.84
C ILE A 255 -6.83 2.91 12.65
N SER A 256 -5.82 3.00 13.53
CA SER A 256 -5.35 1.84 14.33
C SER A 256 -6.46 1.17 15.15
N GLY A 257 -7.32 1.95 15.80
CA GLY A 257 -8.49 1.43 16.53
C GLY A 257 -9.51 0.74 15.62
N VAL A 258 -9.78 1.33 14.44
CA VAL A 258 -10.69 0.75 13.43
C VAL A 258 -10.11 -0.56 12.89
N SER A 259 -8.81 -0.60 12.62
CA SER A 259 -8.13 -1.80 12.15
C SER A 259 -8.06 -2.89 13.22
N LEU A 260 -7.84 -2.54 14.49
CA LEU A 260 -7.88 -3.53 15.57
C LEU A 260 -9.28 -4.15 15.70
N ALA A 261 -10.33 -3.33 15.68
CA ALA A 261 -11.71 -3.82 15.68
C ALA A 261 -11.95 -4.74 14.48
N ALA A 262 -11.52 -4.34 13.28
CA ALA A 262 -11.66 -5.15 12.07
C ALA A 262 -10.91 -6.49 12.17
N ALA A 263 -9.70 -6.52 12.72
CA ALA A 263 -8.94 -7.75 12.92
C ALA A 263 -9.68 -8.71 13.88
N VAL A 264 -10.20 -8.21 15.00
CA VAL A 264 -10.98 -9.02 15.95
C VAL A 264 -12.25 -9.56 15.30
N MET A 265 -12.98 -8.73 14.56
CA MET A 265 -14.18 -9.17 13.85
C MET A 265 -13.87 -10.24 12.79
N SER A 266 -12.70 -10.15 12.13
CA SER A 266 -12.26 -11.14 11.14
C SER A 266 -12.09 -12.54 11.71
N LEU A 267 -11.46 -12.63 12.88
CA LEU A 267 -11.30 -13.88 13.60
C LEU A 267 -12.67 -14.41 14.06
N SER A 268 -13.53 -13.53 14.56
CA SER A 268 -14.86 -13.88 15.05
C SER A 268 -15.77 -14.45 13.94
N TYR A 269 -15.95 -13.75 12.81
CA TYR A 269 -16.82 -14.24 11.75
C TYR A 269 -16.25 -15.50 11.07
N SER A 270 -14.92 -15.61 10.94
CA SER A 270 -14.28 -16.82 10.41
C SER A 270 -14.52 -18.01 11.34
N THR A 271 -14.39 -17.79 12.65
CA THR A 271 -14.68 -18.81 13.67
C THR A 271 -16.13 -19.26 13.62
N ILE A 272 -17.06 -18.31 13.53
CA ILE A 272 -18.48 -18.61 13.36
C ILE A 272 -18.72 -19.40 12.08
N ALA A 273 -18.11 -19.01 10.96
CA ALA A 273 -18.32 -19.66 9.66
C ALA A 273 -17.95 -21.15 9.70
N TRP A 274 -16.76 -21.51 10.18
CA TRP A 274 -16.37 -22.93 10.24
C TRP A 274 -17.07 -23.68 11.36
N ALA A 275 -17.27 -23.07 12.53
CA ALA A 275 -17.93 -23.75 13.66
C ALA A 275 -19.43 -24.01 13.38
N ALA A 276 -20.13 -23.03 12.81
CA ALA A 276 -21.52 -23.21 12.39
C ALA A 276 -21.64 -24.26 11.27
N SER A 277 -20.67 -24.30 10.35
CA SER A 277 -20.59 -25.34 9.31
C SER A 277 -20.41 -26.73 9.93
N MET A 278 -19.46 -26.90 10.86
CA MET A 278 -19.30 -28.15 11.61
C MET A 278 -20.58 -28.57 12.31
N SER A 279 -21.25 -27.64 12.98
CA SER A 279 -22.49 -27.93 13.74
C SER A 279 -23.65 -28.36 12.85
N LYS A 280 -23.67 -27.91 11.59
CA LYS A 280 -24.67 -28.32 10.59
C LYS A 280 -24.53 -29.79 10.19
N GLY A 281 -23.31 -30.32 10.21
CA GLY A 281 -22.99 -31.68 9.77
C GLY A 281 -23.03 -31.85 8.24
N VAL A 282 -22.39 -32.93 7.78
CA VAL A 282 -22.41 -33.34 6.36
C VAL A 282 -23.80 -33.88 6.02
N ARG A 283 -24.38 -33.44 4.90
CA ARG A 283 -25.63 -34.02 4.38
C ARG A 283 -25.34 -35.29 3.58
N GLU A 284 -26.30 -36.21 3.52
CA GLU A 284 -26.12 -37.50 2.81
C GLU A 284 -25.90 -37.35 1.30
N ASP A 285 -26.32 -36.23 0.71
CA ASP A 285 -26.27 -35.92 -0.72
C ASP A 285 -25.07 -35.04 -1.14
N VAL A 286 -24.06 -34.89 -0.28
CA VAL A 286 -22.92 -34.01 -0.59
C VAL A 286 -22.00 -34.62 -1.64
N GLU A 287 -21.80 -33.90 -2.74
CA GLU A 287 -20.85 -34.24 -3.81
C GLU A 287 -19.49 -33.53 -3.62
N TYR A 288 -18.39 -34.29 -3.71
CA TYR A 288 -17.00 -33.79 -3.59
C TYR A 288 -16.20 -33.84 -4.90
N GLY A 289 -16.88 -33.93 -6.05
CA GLY A 289 -16.24 -33.82 -7.37
C GLY A 289 -16.13 -32.37 -7.85
N TYR A 290 -15.72 -32.16 -9.10
CA TYR A 290 -15.78 -30.83 -9.71
C TYR A 290 -17.23 -30.35 -9.84
N LYS A 291 -17.48 -29.08 -9.49
CA LYS A 291 -18.82 -28.47 -9.52
C LYS A 291 -19.44 -28.45 -10.92
N ALA A 292 -18.64 -28.22 -11.96
CA ALA A 292 -19.11 -28.26 -13.34
C ALA A 292 -19.18 -29.71 -13.86
N LYS A 293 -20.26 -30.05 -14.58
CA LYS A 293 -20.44 -31.39 -15.18
C LYS A 293 -19.82 -31.53 -16.57
N SER A 294 -19.51 -30.41 -17.25
CA SER A 294 -18.84 -30.42 -18.55
C SER A 294 -17.33 -30.22 -18.40
N THR A 295 -16.55 -30.81 -19.31
CA THR A 295 -15.08 -30.66 -19.33
C THR A 295 -14.67 -29.19 -19.45
N ALA A 296 -15.28 -28.46 -20.39
CA ALA A 296 -15.00 -27.04 -20.56
C ALA A 296 -15.35 -26.24 -19.30
N GLY A 297 -16.53 -26.48 -18.71
CA GLY A 297 -16.92 -25.83 -17.46
C GLY A 297 -15.94 -26.11 -16.33
N THR A 298 -15.47 -27.34 -16.20
CA THR A 298 -14.48 -27.74 -15.18
C THR A 298 -13.18 -26.98 -15.33
N VAL A 299 -12.64 -26.86 -16.54
CA VAL A 299 -11.38 -26.14 -16.80
C VAL A 299 -11.51 -24.65 -16.48
N PHE A 300 -12.57 -23.98 -16.96
CA PHE A 300 -12.75 -22.55 -16.68
C PHE A 300 -13.01 -22.27 -15.20
N ASN A 301 -13.77 -23.15 -14.54
CA ASN A 301 -14.01 -23.06 -13.10
C ASN A 301 -12.72 -23.27 -12.31
N PHE A 302 -11.89 -24.24 -12.69
CA PHE A 302 -10.58 -24.47 -12.08
C PHE A 302 -9.72 -23.20 -12.17
N PHE A 303 -9.68 -22.57 -13.34
CA PHE A 303 -8.98 -21.29 -13.53
C PHE A 303 -9.52 -20.18 -12.63
N SER A 304 -10.84 -20.02 -12.53
CA SER A 304 -11.47 -19.05 -11.61
C SER A 304 -11.08 -19.33 -10.15
N GLY A 305 -11.10 -20.59 -9.72
CA GLY A 305 -10.69 -21.01 -8.36
C GLY A 305 -9.23 -20.70 -8.02
N LEU A 306 -8.33 -20.72 -9.01
CA LEU A 306 -6.95 -20.25 -8.82
C LEU A 306 -6.90 -18.76 -8.46
N GLY A 307 -7.76 -17.96 -9.09
CA GLY A 307 -7.94 -16.54 -8.80
C GLY A 307 -8.49 -16.29 -7.40
N ASP A 308 -9.52 -17.05 -7.00
CA ASP A 308 -10.13 -16.93 -5.67
C ASP A 308 -9.10 -17.15 -4.55
N VAL A 309 -8.26 -18.20 -4.68
CA VAL A 309 -7.18 -18.46 -3.73
C VAL A 309 -6.13 -17.35 -3.76
N ALA A 310 -5.76 -16.86 -4.95
CA ALA A 310 -4.79 -15.76 -5.07
C ALA A 310 -5.29 -14.48 -4.41
N PHE A 311 -6.57 -14.14 -4.58
CA PHE A 311 -7.22 -12.99 -3.94
C PHE A 311 -7.21 -13.12 -2.42
N ALA A 312 -7.44 -14.31 -1.86
CA ALA A 312 -7.51 -14.49 -0.42
C ALA A 312 -6.23 -14.07 0.31
N TYR A 313 -5.07 -14.18 -0.33
CA TYR A 313 -3.77 -13.81 0.24
C TYR A 313 -3.29 -12.40 -0.15
N ALA A 314 -4.22 -11.52 -0.53
CA ALA A 314 -4.00 -10.09 -0.73
C ALA A 314 -3.37 -9.41 0.51
N GLY A 315 -2.39 -8.53 0.33
CA GLY A 315 -1.84 -7.71 1.43
C GLY A 315 -0.47 -7.10 1.18
N HIS A 316 0.29 -7.64 0.23
CA HIS A 316 1.65 -7.18 -0.13
C HIS A 316 1.69 -5.72 -0.58
N ASN A 317 0.64 -5.25 -1.23
CA ASN A 317 0.56 -3.90 -1.78
C ASN A 317 0.38 -2.79 -0.73
N VAL A 318 0.19 -3.13 0.54
CA VAL A 318 0.15 -2.15 1.65
C VAL A 318 1.23 -2.39 2.70
N VAL A 319 2.08 -3.42 2.52
CA VAL A 319 2.99 -3.89 3.56
C VAL A 319 4.11 -2.88 3.85
N LEU A 320 4.62 -2.22 2.81
CA LEU A 320 5.69 -1.23 2.95
C LEU A 320 5.15 0.04 3.60
N GLU A 321 3.92 0.43 3.23
CA GLU A 321 3.22 1.56 3.77
C GLU A 321 2.89 1.35 5.26
N ILE A 322 2.53 0.12 5.66
CA ILE A 322 2.39 -0.25 7.08
C ILE A 322 3.75 -0.19 7.79
N GLN A 323 4.81 -0.74 7.20
CA GLN A 323 6.16 -0.74 7.78
C GLN A 323 6.74 0.68 7.94
N ALA A 324 6.41 1.59 7.03
CA ALA A 324 6.81 3.00 7.08
C ALA A 324 6.37 3.70 8.37
N THR A 325 5.22 3.29 8.95
CA THR A 325 4.69 3.82 10.21
C THR A 325 5.48 3.41 11.46
N ILE A 326 6.31 2.37 11.35
CA ILE A 326 7.14 1.88 12.45
C ILE A 326 8.38 2.79 12.56
N PRO A 327 8.74 3.25 13.78
CA PRO A 327 9.99 3.96 14.01
C PRO A 327 11.19 3.10 13.60
N SER A 328 12.20 3.72 12.98
CA SER A 328 13.42 3.05 12.54
C SER A 328 14.63 3.90 12.90
N THR A 329 15.68 3.27 13.42
CA THR A 329 17.03 3.86 13.57
C THR A 329 18.07 2.92 12.96
N PRO A 330 19.28 3.40 12.62
CA PRO A 330 20.34 2.53 12.08
C PRO A 330 20.63 1.30 12.96
N GLU A 331 20.48 1.41 14.28
CA GLU A 331 20.69 0.34 15.25
C GLU A 331 19.45 -0.55 15.44
N LYS A 332 18.26 -0.03 15.15
CA LYS A 332 16.97 -0.71 15.32
C LYS A 332 16.10 -0.54 14.06
N PRO A 333 16.38 -1.32 13.00
CA PRO A 333 15.63 -1.22 11.75
C PRO A 333 14.18 -1.69 11.93
N SER A 334 13.27 -1.11 11.13
CA SER A 334 11.84 -1.40 11.20
C SER A 334 11.49 -2.85 10.85
N LYS A 335 12.37 -3.53 10.10
CA LYS A 335 12.17 -4.92 9.62
C LYS A 335 11.96 -5.94 10.73
N GLY A 336 12.63 -5.79 11.88
CA GLY A 336 12.50 -6.71 13.01
C GLY A 336 11.09 -6.68 13.63
N PRO A 337 10.64 -5.51 14.13
CA PRO A 337 9.27 -5.31 14.60
C PRO A 337 8.20 -5.69 13.56
N MET A 338 8.41 -5.32 12.29
CA MET A 338 7.50 -5.63 11.20
C MET A 338 7.38 -7.14 10.99
N TRP A 339 8.49 -7.85 10.89
CA TRP A 339 8.51 -9.30 10.69
C TRP A 339 7.82 -10.05 11.84
N LYS A 340 8.01 -9.61 13.08
CA LYS A 340 7.28 -10.16 14.23
C LYS A 340 5.77 -10.00 14.06
N GLY A 341 5.29 -8.85 13.60
CA GLY A 341 3.86 -8.64 13.34
C GLY A 341 3.34 -9.47 12.17
N VAL A 342 4.11 -9.60 11.10
CA VAL A 342 3.79 -10.44 9.94
C VAL A 342 3.61 -11.91 10.35
N ILE A 343 4.53 -12.47 11.14
CA ILE A 343 4.42 -13.87 11.60
C ILE A 343 3.14 -14.08 12.40
N VAL A 344 2.82 -13.17 13.32
CA VAL A 344 1.56 -13.24 14.08
C VAL A 344 0.36 -13.15 13.14
N ALA A 345 0.38 -12.25 12.17
CA ALA A 345 -0.69 -12.09 11.19
C ALA A 345 -0.90 -13.36 10.36
N TYR A 346 0.18 -14.00 9.87
CA TYR A 346 0.10 -15.22 9.08
C TYR A 346 -0.40 -16.44 9.88
N ILE A 347 -0.11 -16.50 11.18
CA ILE A 347 -0.69 -17.51 12.08
C ILE A 347 -2.20 -17.27 12.19
N VAL A 348 -2.64 -16.03 12.40
CA VAL A 348 -4.07 -15.69 12.47
C VAL A 348 -4.77 -15.97 11.14
N VAL A 349 -4.16 -15.62 10.01
CA VAL A 349 -4.65 -15.96 8.67
C VAL A 349 -4.82 -17.46 8.54
N ALA A 350 -3.85 -18.27 8.95
CA ALA A 350 -3.96 -19.73 8.89
C ALA A 350 -5.12 -20.26 9.74
N LEU A 351 -5.30 -19.73 10.96
CA LEU A 351 -6.40 -20.08 11.87
C LEU A 351 -7.78 -19.70 11.32
N CYS A 352 -7.88 -18.64 10.52
CA CYS A 352 -9.13 -18.25 9.85
C CYS A 352 -9.35 -19.09 8.58
N TYR A 353 -8.33 -19.19 7.73
CA TYR A 353 -8.47 -19.61 6.35
C TYR A 353 -8.58 -21.13 6.21
N PHE A 354 -7.70 -21.88 6.88
CA PHE A 354 -7.68 -23.33 6.75
C PHE A 354 -8.96 -23.98 7.29
N PRO A 355 -9.43 -23.63 8.50
CA PRO A 355 -10.70 -24.17 8.98
C PRO A 355 -11.87 -23.79 8.07
N VAL A 356 -12.00 -22.50 7.68
CA VAL A 356 -13.11 -22.07 6.81
C VAL A 356 -13.09 -22.81 5.49
N ALA A 357 -11.95 -22.87 4.80
CA ALA A 357 -11.82 -23.54 3.50
C ALA A 357 -12.11 -25.05 3.58
N LEU A 358 -11.42 -25.75 4.49
CA LEU A 358 -11.46 -27.21 4.56
C LEU A 358 -12.78 -27.71 5.16
N VAL A 359 -13.22 -27.14 6.28
CA VAL A 359 -14.50 -27.51 6.90
C VAL A 359 -15.65 -27.07 6.02
N GLY A 360 -15.62 -25.83 5.52
CA GLY A 360 -16.68 -25.31 4.66
C GLY A 360 -16.89 -26.20 3.43
N TYR A 361 -15.80 -26.56 2.74
CA TYR A 361 -15.91 -27.47 1.61
C TYR A 361 -16.30 -28.89 2.01
N TYR A 362 -15.78 -29.40 3.14
CA TYR A 362 -16.19 -30.70 3.67
C TYR A 362 -17.69 -30.77 3.97
N ILE A 363 -18.30 -29.72 4.51
CA ILE A 363 -19.72 -29.76 4.88
C ILE A 363 -20.64 -29.51 3.67
N PHE A 364 -20.26 -28.62 2.76
CA PHE A 364 -21.14 -28.17 1.68
C PHE A 364 -20.84 -28.80 0.31
N GLY A 365 -19.63 -29.29 0.08
CA GLY A 365 -19.18 -29.80 -1.23
C GLY A 365 -19.50 -28.81 -2.35
N ASN A 366 -20.07 -29.33 -3.45
CA ASN A 366 -20.44 -28.52 -4.62
C ASN A 366 -21.61 -27.53 -4.41
N SER A 367 -22.37 -27.68 -3.30
CA SER A 367 -23.51 -26.80 -2.99
C SER A 367 -23.13 -25.49 -2.31
N VAL A 368 -21.85 -25.27 -2.05
CA VAL A 368 -21.39 -24.03 -1.43
C VAL A 368 -21.56 -22.83 -2.37
N GLU A 369 -22.05 -21.72 -1.83
CA GLU A 369 -22.17 -20.43 -2.51
C GLU A 369 -20.83 -19.68 -2.52
N ASP A 370 -20.72 -18.63 -3.37
CA ASP A 370 -19.54 -17.77 -3.48
C ASP A 370 -19.14 -17.10 -2.14
N ASN A 371 -20.09 -17.00 -1.20
CA ASN A 371 -19.87 -16.60 0.17
C ASN A 371 -20.49 -17.65 1.12
N ILE A 372 -19.66 -18.28 1.95
CA ILE A 372 -20.10 -19.33 2.89
C ILE A 372 -21.20 -18.86 3.85
N LEU A 373 -21.25 -17.59 4.24
CA LEU A 373 -22.30 -17.08 5.13
C LEU A 373 -23.68 -17.02 4.46
N ILE A 374 -23.74 -17.04 3.12
CA ILE A 374 -24.99 -17.19 2.37
C ILE A 374 -25.48 -18.64 2.44
N SER A 375 -24.56 -19.61 2.46
CA SER A 375 -24.84 -21.05 2.56
C SER A 375 -25.37 -21.47 3.94
N LEU A 376 -25.12 -20.65 4.97
CA LEU A 376 -25.60 -20.84 6.33
C LEU A 376 -26.90 -20.06 6.57
N LYS A 377 -27.90 -20.71 7.19
CA LYS A 377 -29.21 -20.09 7.53
C LYS A 377 -29.60 -20.23 8.99
N LYS A 378 -29.02 -21.18 9.73
CA LYS A 378 -29.36 -21.47 11.13
C LYS A 378 -28.09 -21.73 11.96
N PRO A 379 -28.07 -21.37 13.25
CA PRO A 379 -29.08 -20.56 13.95
C PRO A 379 -29.05 -19.09 13.49
N VAL A 380 -30.23 -18.48 13.31
CA VAL A 380 -30.41 -17.17 12.64
C VAL A 380 -29.59 -16.06 13.31
N TRP A 381 -29.67 -15.94 14.64
CA TRP A 381 -28.97 -14.90 15.39
C TRP A 381 -27.46 -14.95 15.17
N LEU A 382 -26.86 -16.15 15.12
CA LEU A 382 -25.42 -16.34 14.99
C LEU A 382 -24.95 -15.93 13.59
N ILE A 383 -25.71 -16.30 12.55
CA ILE A 383 -25.39 -15.93 11.16
C ILE A 383 -25.63 -14.43 10.94
N ALA A 384 -26.67 -13.86 11.54
CA ALA A 384 -26.90 -12.42 11.53
C ALA A 384 -25.72 -11.67 12.17
N THR A 385 -25.26 -12.09 13.35
CA THR A 385 -24.07 -11.53 14.01
C THR A 385 -22.82 -11.66 13.15
N ALA A 386 -22.58 -12.81 12.51
CA ALA A 386 -21.44 -12.99 11.61
C ALA A 386 -21.46 -12.00 10.43
N ASN A 387 -22.63 -11.72 9.85
CA ASN A 387 -22.74 -10.74 8.77
C ASN A 387 -22.43 -9.30 9.25
N ILE A 388 -22.85 -8.92 10.46
CA ILE A 388 -22.45 -7.62 11.05
C ILE A 388 -20.95 -7.56 11.32
N PHE A 389 -20.34 -8.65 11.80
CA PHE A 389 -18.89 -8.73 11.97
C PHE A 389 -18.15 -8.58 10.65
N VAL A 390 -18.64 -9.19 9.56
CA VAL A 390 -18.10 -8.96 8.21
C VAL A 390 -18.17 -7.48 7.85
N VAL A 391 -19.31 -6.81 8.05
CA VAL A 391 -19.47 -5.37 7.78
C VAL A 391 -18.43 -4.53 8.52
N ILE A 392 -18.28 -4.73 9.83
CA ILE A 392 -17.30 -3.99 10.65
C ILE A 392 -15.87 -4.26 10.16
N HIS A 393 -15.56 -5.51 9.84
CA HIS A 393 -14.25 -5.88 9.32
C HIS A 393 -13.94 -5.18 8.00
N VAL A 394 -14.82 -5.30 7.00
CA VAL A 394 -14.56 -4.72 5.68
C VAL A 394 -14.56 -3.18 5.72
N ILE A 395 -15.24 -2.56 6.70
CA ILE A 395 -15.09 -1.12 6.94
C ILE A 395 -13.64 -0.75 7.24
N GLY A 396 -12.99 -1.47 8.17
CA GLY A 396 -11.61 -1.21 8.54
C GLY A 396 -10.64 -1.59 7.42
N SER A 397 -10.88 -2.71 6.75
CA SER A 397 -10.03 -3.15 5.64
C SER A 397 -10.07 -2.19 4.45
N TYR A 398 -11.25 -1.64 4.11
CA TYR A 398 -11.35 -0.57 3.11
C TYR A 398 -10.46 0.63 3.46
N GLN A 399 -10.42 1.05 4.73
CA GLN A 399 -9.55 2.17 5.13
C GLN A 399 -8.07 1.86 4.92
N ILE A 400 -7.64 0.63 5.20
CA ILE A 400 -6.24 0.20 5.00
C ILE A 400 -5.84 0.29 3.52
N TYR A 401 -6.69 -0.18 2.61
CA TYR A 401 -6.42 -0.13 1.16
C TYR A 401 -6.65 1.26 0.54
N ALA A 402 -7.51 2.10 1.11
CA ALA A 402 -7.75 3.45 0.60
C ALA A 402 -6.62 4.43 0.94
N MET A 403 -5.89 4.22 2.05
CA MET A 403 -4.83 5.14 2.50
C MET A 403 -3.69 5.32 1.48
N PRO A 404 -3.12 4.26 0.88
CA PRO A 404 -2.11 4.42 -0.17
C PRO A 404 -2.66 5.11 -1.42
N VAL A 405 -3.90 4.84 -1.82
CA VAL A 405 -4.53 5.54 -2.95
C VAL A 405 -4.68 7.03 -2.66
N PHE A 406 -5.14 7.39 -1.45
CA PHE A 406 -5.21 8.79 -1.01
C PHE A 406 -3.83 9.44 -1.04
N ASP A 407 -2.81 8.75 -0.54
CA ASP A 407 -1.44 9.24 -0.56
C ASP A 407 -0.95 9.48 -2.00
N MET A 408 -1.20 8.55 -2.93
CA MET A 408 -0.81 8.69 -4.33
C MET A 408 -1.55 9.83 -5.04
N MET A 409 -2.86 9.96 -4.82
CA MET A 409 -3.67 11.05 -5.37
C MET A 409 -3.22 12.41 -4.82
N GLU A 410 -3.05 12.53 -3.51
CA GLU A 410 -2.58 13.76 -2.85
C GLU A 410 -1.14 14.10 -3.30
N THR A 411 -0.26 13.10 -3.45
CA THR A 411 1.10 13.27 -3.98
C THR A 411 1.09 13.81 -5.41
N LEU A 412 0.24 13.27 -6.29
CA LEU A 412 0.10 13.74 -7.66
C LEU A 412 -0.36 15.20 -7.70
N LEU A 413 -1.39 15.53 -6.93
CA LEU A 413 -1.98 16.88 -6.91
C LEU A 413 -1.01 17.92 -6.32
N VAL A 414 -0.33 17.59 -5.23
CA VAL A 414 0.56 18.54 -4.52
C VAL A 414 1.95 18.62 -5.15
N LYS A 415 2.58 17.47 -5.47
CA LYS A 415 3.97 17.45 -5.98
C LYS A 415 4.07 17.62 -7.49
N LYS A 416 3.12 17.10 -8.29
CA LYS A 416 3.19 17.18 -9.76
C LYS A 416 2.33 18.30 -10.33
N LEU A 417 1.12 18.49 -9.81
CA LEU A 417 0.20 19.54 -10.27
C LEU A 417 0.31 20.85 -9.47
N ASN A 418 1.20 20.91 -8.46
CA ASN A 418 1.49 22.09 -7.65
C ASN A 418 0.27 22.70 -6.95
N PHE A 419 -0.73 21.90 -6.59
CA PHE A 419 -1.85 22.35 -5.77
C PHE A 419 -1.41 22.58 -4.32
N ARG A 420 -2.03 23.55 -3.64
CA ARG A 420 -1.75 23.83 -2.23
C ARG A 420 -2.36 22.71 -1.35
N PRO A 421 -1.58 22.13 -0.40
CA PRO A 421 -2.09 21.12 0.52
C PRO A 421 -3.08 21.76 1.50
N THR A 422 -4.37 21.68 1.18
CA THR A 422 -5.46 22.26 1.98
C THR A 422 -6.43 21.18 2.43
N THR A 423 -7.10 21.39 3.57
CA THR A 423 -8.13 20.47 4.07
C THR A 423 -9.27 20.29 3.06
N ILE A 424 -9.59 21.32 2.28
CA ILE A 424 -10.59 21.27 1.21
C ILE A 424 -10.14 20.33 0.08
N LEU A 425 -8.87 20.43 -0.36
CA LEU A 425 -8.33 19.51 -1.37
C LEU A 425 -8.45 18.06 -0.90
N ARG A 426 -8.02 17.78 0.33
CA ARG A 426 -8.14 16.44 0.94
C ARG A 426 -9.60 15.98 1.01
N PHE A 427 -10.50 16.84 1.48
CA PHE A 427 -11.93 16.55 1.54
C PHE A 427 -12.48 16.18 0.15
N CYS A 428 -12.29 17.01 -0.87
CA CYS A 428 -12.82 16.77 -2.20
C CYS A 428 -12.27 15.48 -2.84
N VAL A 429 -10.96 15.27 -2.76
CA VAL A 429 -10.28 14.12 -3.39
C VAL A 429 -10.72 12.80 -2.76
N ARG A 430 -10.81 12.74 -1.43
CA ARG A 430 -11.19 11.53 -0.72
C ARG A 430 -12.68 11.20 -0.87
N ASN A 431 -13.56 12.20 -0.82
CA ASN A 431 -14.99 11.99 -1.10
C ASN A 431 -15.22 11.55 -2.54
N PHE A 432 -14.50 12.12 -3.52
CA PHE A 432 -14.58 11.70 -4.92
C PHE A 432 -14.19 10.22 -5.07
N TYR A 433 -13.10 9.79 -4.43
CA TYR A 433 -12.68 8.40 -4.43
C TYR A 433 -13.73 7.44 -3.84
N VAL A 434 -14.29 7.79 -2.68
CA VAL A 434 -15.35 6.99 -2.04
C VAL A 434 -16.59 6.92 -2.95
N ALA A 435 -17.00 8.04 -3.55
CA ALA A 435 -18.11 8.09 -4.49
C ALA A 435 -17.86 7.24 -5.75
N ALA A 436 -16.64 7.27 -6.30
CA ALA A 436 -16.27 6.49 -7.47
C ALA A 436 -16.29 4.98 -7.19
N THR A 437 -15.71 4.54 -6.08
CA THR A 437 -15.72 3.12 -5.67
C THR A 437 -17.13 2.64 -5.32
N MET A 438 -17.96 3.48 -4.69
CA MET A 438 -19.38 3.21 -4.45
C MET A 438 -20.13 3.03 -5.77
N PHE A 439 -19.96 3.95 -6.72
CA PHE A 439 -20.59 3.87 -8.05
C PHE A 439 -20.25 2.56 -8.74
N LEU A 440 -18.96 2.22 -8.85
CA LEU A 440 -18.52 0.98 -9.48
C LEU A 440 -19.05 -0.27 -8.77
N GLY A 441 -19.06 -0.29 -7.43
CA GLY A 441 -19.61 -1.41 -6.65
C GLY A 441 -21.12 -1.60 -6.84
N MET A 442 -21.87 -0.51 -7.03
CA MET A 442 -23.29 -0.57 -7.35
C MET A 442 -23.55 -1.03 -8.79
N THR A 443 -22.70 -0.61 -9.74
CA THR A 443 -22.85 -0.94 -11.16
C THR A 443 -22.50 -2.40 -11.45
N PHE A 444 -21.47 -2.96 -10.80
CA PHE A 444 -20.95 -4.31 -11.06
C PHE A 444 -20.85 -5.17 -9.78
N PRO A 445 -21.96 -5.60 -9.15
CA PRO A 445 -21.96 -6.31 -7.87
C PRO A 445 -21.64 -7.81 -7.95
N PHE A 446 -20.75 -8.22 -8.86
CA PHE A 446 -20.36 -9.63 -9.07
C PHE A 446 -19.27 -10.04 -8.07
N PHE A 447 -19.65 -10.41 -6.83
CA PHE A 447 -18.69 -10.76 -5.77
C PHE A 447 -17.66 -11.81 -6.23
N GLY A 448 -18.08 -13.05 -6.53
CA GLY A 448 -17.14 -14.09 -6.96
C GLY A 448 -16.30 -13.67 -8.17
N GLY A 449 -16.91 -12.98 -9.15
CA GLY A 449 -16.19 -12.61 -10.35
C GLY A 449 -15.18 -11.48 -10.22
N LEU A 450 -15.43 -10.52 -9.34
CA LEU A 450 -14.44 -9.52 -9.02
C LEU A 450 -13.26 -10.12 -8.22
N LEU A 451 -13.52 -11.08 -7.31
CA LEU A 451 -12.47 -11.75 -6.53
C LEU A 451 -11.49 -12.49 -7.43
N ALA A 452 -11.98 -13.44 -8.23
CA ALA A 452 -11.11 -14.27 -9.07
C ALA A 452 -10.36 -13.43 -10.12
N PHE A 453 -11.03 -12.49 -10.78
CA PHE A 453 -10.43 -11.66 -11.82
C PHE A 453 -9.28 -10.81 -11.27
N PHE A 454 -9.52 -10.04 -10.20
CA PHE A 454 -8.46 -9.24 -9.59
C PHE A 454 -7.39 -10.12 -8.93
N GLY A 455 -7.78 -11.26 -8.36
CA GLY A 455 -6.89 -12.28 -7.78
C GLY A 455 -5.82 -12.75 -8.77
N GLY A 456 -6.22 -13.07 -10.00
CA GLY A 456 -5.30 -13.40 -11.07
C GLY A 456 -4.56 -12.18 -11.61
N PHE A 457 -5.30 -11.22 -12.16
CA PHE A 457 -4.74 -10.15 -12.99
C PHE A 457 -3.86 -9.16 -12.21
N ALA A 458 -4.24 -8.82 -10.97
CA ALA A 458 -3.63 -7.72 -10.23
C ALA A 458 -2.87 -8.20 -8.98
N PHE A 459 -3.40 -9.19 -8.28
CA PHE A 459 -2.76 -9.75 -7.08
C PHE A 459 -1.60 -10.69 -7.40
N ALA A 460 -1.72 -11.56 -8.40
CA ALA A 460 -0.62 -12.46 -8.74
C ALA A 460 0.70 -11.70 -9.03
N PRO A 461 0.70 -10.58 -9.80
CA PRO A 461 1.89 -9.73 -9.94
C PRO A 461 2.41 -9.19 -8.62
N THR A 462 1.59 -8.43 -7.90
CA THR A 462 2.03 -7.65 -6.73
C THR A 462 2.44 -8.53 -5.55
N THR A 463 1.88 -9.75 -5.46
CA THR A 463 2.00 -10.65 -4.30
C THR A 463 2.92 -11.84 -4.58
N TYR A 464 2.82 -12.49 -5.75
CA TYR A 464 3.55 -13.75 -6.01
C TYR A 464 4.90 -13.52 -6.68
N PHE A 465 4.99 -12.64 -7.68
CA PHE A 465 6.17 -12.61 -8.54
C PHE A 465 6.93 -11.30 -8.59
N LEU A 466 6.28 -10.14 -8.49
CA LEU A 466 6.98 -8.85 -8.54
C LEU A 466 7.99 -8.68 -7.39
N PRO A 467 7.70 -9.06 -6.12
CA PRO A 467 8.70 -9.06 -5.06
C PRO A 467 9.90 -9.95 -5.39
N CYS A 468 9.67 -11.12 -6.02
CA CYS A 468 10.72 -12.04 -6.42
C CYS A 468 11.62 -11.46 -7.52
N ILE A 469 11.03 -10.80 -8.53
CA ILE A 469 11.79 -10.16 -9.61
C ILE A 469 12.66 -9.04 -9.04
N ILE A 470 12.08 -8.19 -8.18
CA ILE A 470 12.81 -7.11 -7.49
C ILE A 470 13.95 -7.69 -6.65
N TRP A 471 13.68 -8.75 -5.88
CA TRP A 471 14.70 -9.43 -5.08
C TRP A 471 15.87 -9.94 -5.93
N LEU A 472 15.57 -10.60 -7.05
CA LEU A 472 16.58 -11.08 -7.98
C LEU A 472 17.40 -9.94 -8.62
N ALA A 473 16.74 -8.81 -8.93
CA ALA A 473 17.40 -7.64 -9.51
C ALA A 473 18.35 -6.95 -8.52
N ILE A 474 17.93 -6.86 -7.25
CA ILE A 474 18.63 -6.14 -6.20
C ILE A 474 19.69 -7.01 -5.52
N TYR A 475 19.26 -8.09 -4.84
CA TYR A 475 20.13 -8.91 -3.99
C TYR A 475 21.01 -9.86 -4.80
N LYS A 476 20.63 -10.16 -6.04
CA LYS A 476 21.37 -11.02 -6.99
C LYS A 476 21.90 -12.30 -6.30
N PRO A 477 21.01 -13.14 -5.73
CA PRO A 477 21.44 -14.34 -5.01
C PRO A 477 22.24 -15.28 -5.92
N ARG A 478 23.10 -16.11 -5.31
CA ARG A 478 23.93 -17.08 -6.04
C ARG A 478 23.08 -17.89 -7.03
N LYS A 479 23.44 -17.85 -8.31
CA LYS A 479 22.77 -18.62 -9.36
C LYS A 479 22.70 -20.10 -8.97
N TYR A 480 21.54 -20.70 -9.17
CA TYR A 480 21.21 -22.08 -8.78
C TYR A 480 21.22 -22.37 -7.27
N GLY A 481 21.31 -21.34 -6.41
CA GLY A 481 21.07 -21.49 -4.97
C GLY A 481 19.58 -21.63 -4.64
N LEU A 482 19.28 -21.95 -3.38
CA LEU A 482 17.90 -22.14 -2.89
C LEU A 482 17.02 -20.90 -3.11
N SER A 483 17.50 -19.70 -2.72
CA SER A 483 16.76 -18.46 -2.94
C SER A 483 16.55 -18.19 -4.43
N TRP A 484 17.52 -18.51 -5.29
CA TRP A 484 17.38 -18.33 -6.74
C TRP A 484 16.26 -19.19 -7.31
N TRP A 485 16.23 -20.48 -6.97
CA TRP A 485 15.17 -21.40 -7.39
C TRP A 485 13.81 -21.03 -6.82
N ALA A 486 13.73 -20.71 -5.53
CA ALA A 486 12.49 -20.30 -4.87
C ALA A 486 11.84 -19.10 -5.58
N ASN A 487 12.64 -18.07 -5.91
CA ASN A 487 12.16 -16.91 -6.65
C ASN A 487 11.62 -17.27 -8.05
N TRP A 488 12.34 -18.10 -8.82
CA TRP A 488 11.88 -18.51 -10.15
C TRP A 488 10.61 -19.37 -10.11
N VAL A 489 10.46 -20.23 -9.10
CA VAL A 489 9.23 -21.01 -8.90
C VAL A 489 8.05 -20.09 -8.59
N CYS A 490 8.23 -19.12 -7.69
CA CYS A 490 7.19 -18.12 -7.37
C CYS A 490 6.82 -17.29 -8.62
N ILE A 491 7.82 -16.92 -9.43
CA ILE A 491 7.60 -16.21 -10.70
C ILE A 491 6.78 -17.04 -11.68
N ALA A 492 7.15 -18.29 -11.90
CA ALA A 492 6.43 -19.17 -12.81
C ALA A 492 4.98 -19.36 -12.37
N ILE A 493 4.74 -19.71 -11.09
CA ILE A 493 3.40 -19.88 -10.53
C ILE A 493 2.60 -18.58 -10.64
N GLY A 494 3.18 -17.44 -10.27
CA GLY A 494 2.50 -16.15 -10.36
C GLY A 494 2.11 -15.76 -11.78
N ILE A 495 2.95 -16.04 -12.78
CA ILE A 495 2.62 -15.82 -14.20
C ILE A 495 1.48 -16.74 -14.64
N PHE A 496 1.49 -18.03 -14.23
CA PHE A 496 0.38 -18.94 -14.52
C PHE A 496 -0.93 -18.44 -13.91
N LEU A 497 -0.91 -17.96 -12.66
CA LEU A 497 -2.09 -17.36 -12.02
C LEU A 497 -2.59 -16.13 -12.80
N MET A 498 -1.69 -15.23 -13.18
CA MET A 498 -2.03 -14.00 -13.92
C MET A 498 -2.66 -14.27 -15.29
N VAL A 499 -2.24 -15.34 -15.97
CA VAL A 499 -2.78 -15.68 -17.30
C VAL A 499 -4.04 -16.53 -17.20
N LEU A 500 -4.03 -17.58 -16.40
CA LEU A 500 -5.12 -18.57 -16.38
C LEU A 500 -6.36 -18.06 -15.66
N SER A 501 -6.20 -17.45 -14.49
CA SER A 501 -7.36 -17.05 -13.67
C SER A 501 -8.31 -16.08 -14.40
N PRO A 502 -7.84 -14.98 -15.03
CA PRO A 502 -8.72 -14.08 -15.75
C PRO A 502 -9.47 -14.74 -16.91
N ILE A 503 -8.91 -15.77 -17.56
CA ILE A 503 -9.60 -16.53 -18.62
C ILE A 503 -10.81 -17.28 -18.05
N GLY A 504 -10.63 -17.94 -16.91
CA GLY A 504 -11.72 -18.60 -16.18
C GLY A 504 -12.81 -17.62 -15.80
N GLU A 505 -12.40 -16.49 -15.25
CA GLU A 505 -13.36 -15.54 -14.67
C GLU A 505 -14.08 -14.68 -15.69
N LEU A 506 -13.41 -14.26 -16.77
CA LEU A 506 -14.09 -13.55 -17.86
C LEU A 506 -15.25 -14.35 -18.42
N ARG A 507 -15.14 -15.69 -18.50
CA ARG A 507 -16.27 -16.54 -18.89
C ARG A 507 -17.41 -16.47 -17.87
N THR A 508 -17.11 -16.57 -16.59
CA THR A 508 -18.12 -16.54 -15.51
C THR A 508 -18.84 -15.19 -15.49
N ILE A 509 -18.11 -14.07 -15.57
CA ILE A 509 -18.68 -12.72 -15.69
C ILE A 509 -19.56 -12.61 -16.94
N VAL A 510 -19.10 -13.10 -18.10
CA VAL A 510 -19.90 -13.06 -19.35
C VAL A 510 -21.19 -13.86 -19.21
N ILE A 511 -21.19 -14.98 -18.48
CA ILE A 511 -22.41 -15.76 -18.22
C ILE A 511 -23.34 -15.00 -17.28
N GLN A 512 -22.83 -14.46 -16.17
CA GLN A 512 -23.61 -13.69 -15.19
C GLN A 512 -24.19 -12.40 -15.78
N ALA A 513 -23.44 -11.74 -16.66
CA ALA A 513 -23.85 -10.48 -17.30
C ALA A 513 -25.04 -10.65 -18.25
N LYS A 514 -25.31 -11.86 -18.76
CA LYS A 514 -26.47 -12.11 -19.64
C LYS A 514 -27.82 -11.96 -18.94
N GLU A 515 -27.85 -12.26 -17.65
CA GLU A 515 -29.06 -12.20 -16.83
C GLU A 515 -29.08 -10.97 -15.92
N TYR A 516 -28.01 -10.17 -15.93
CA TYR A 516 -27.86 -9.02 -15.06
C TYR A 516 -28.65 -7.82 -15.56
N GLN A 517 -29.49 -7.27 -14.67
CA GLN A 517 -30.14 -5.98 -14.89
C GLN A 517 -29.52 -4.93 -13.96
N PHE A 518 -29.13 -3.80 -14.54
CA PHE A 518 -28.53 -2.71 -13.77
C PHE A 518 -29.51 -2.19 -12.71
N TYR A 519 -29.05 -2.15 -11.46
CA TYR A 519 -29.78 -1.58 -10.33
C TYR A 519 -31.15 -2.23 -10.06
N SER A 520 -31.35 -3.50 -10.50
CA SER A 520 -32.61 -4.26 -10.31
C SER A 520 -32.72 -4.89 -8.93
#